data_AF-A0A524JP78-F1
#
_entry.id   AF-A0A524JP78-F1
#
_cell.length_a   1.000
_cell.length_b   1.000
_cell.length_c   1.000
_cell.angle_alpha   90.00
_cell.angle_beta   90.00
_cell.angle_gamma   90.00
#
_symmetry.space_group_name_H-M   'P 1'
#
loop_
_entity.id
_entity.type
_entity.pdbx_description
1 polymer ?
#
loop_
_entity_poly.entity_id
_entity_poly.type
_entity_poly.pdbx_seq_one_letter_code
_entity_poly.pdbx_strand_id
1 'polypeptide(L)'
;MNSEKVCETVFKQYLENLEPNIIMPWQDHPNGPYSPPDFSLIFKEKLYAVEATALEVMKKNSKDEVNVVTYTKSRIDLVNELQKQAVESGILRGKYNVHFMMDWLIRLTPIVKNHIRTQAFSYIQKTMTDDNFHSSRIRYKSTSICEISKRANSPNRISISFSDAVWPGTPEIRQNICDMLQHAISIKKIKLTKESVPPPWILLIYNSDPFASQEAFNNCIIEKKIKEIEFFDCIFIVMPFVPLNGFVL
;
A
#
# COMPACT_ATOMS: atom_id res chain seq x y z
N MET A 1 1.48 2.03 13.77
CA MET A 1 2.82 1.78 13.22
C MET A 1 3.30 3.11 12.69
N ASN A 2 4.47 3.60 13.10
CA ASN A 2 4.99 4.87 12.58
C ASN A 2 5.60 4.60 11.18
N SER A 3 4.94 5.08 10.13
CA SER A 3 5.36 4.88 8.73
C SER A 3 6.74 5.49 8.45
N GLU A 4 7.09 6.57 9.13
CA GLU A 4 8.37 7.27 8.97
C GLU A 4 9.53 6.35 9.40
N LYS A 5 9.41 5.76 10.60
CA LYS A 5 10.40 4.81 11.13
C LYS A 5 10.52 3.52 10.34
N VAL A 6 9.41 3.03 9.77
CA VAL A 6 9.44 1.87 8.88
C VAL A 6 10.22 2.21 7.62
N CYS A 7 9.91 3.33 6.97
CA CYS A 7 10.63 3.76 5.78
C CYS A 7 12.10 4.06 6.04
N GLU A 8 12.45 4.71 7.16
CA GLU A 8 13.84 4.91 7.60
C GLU A 8 14.58 3.56 7.71
N THR A 9 13.99 2.59 8.41
CA THR A 9 14.60 1.28 8.63
C THR A 9 14.83 0.54 7.31
N VAL A 10 13.83 0.52 6.43
CA VAL A 10 13.92 -0.16 5.14
C VAL A 10 14.95 0.54 4.23
N PHE A 11 14.96 1.87 4.21
CA PHE A 11 15.93 2.61 3.40
C PHE A 11 17.36 2.46 3.91
N LYS A 12 17.55 2.43 5.23
CA LYS A 12 18.84 2.15 5.85
C LYS A 12 19.36 0.77 5.45
N GLN A 13 18.52 -0.27 5.53
CA GLN A 13 18.86 -1.63 5.08
C GLN A 13 19.21 -1.65 3.59
N TYR A 14 18.46 -0.93 2.75
CA TYR A 14 18.76 -0.81 1.33
C TYR A 14 20.16 -0.20 1.08
N LEU A 15 20.48 0.91 1.76
CA LEU A 15 21.79 1.55 1.61
C LEU A 15 22.93 0.69 2.19
N GLU A 16 22.70 -0.01 3.29
CA GLU A 16 23.68 -0.94 3.89
C GLU A 16 23.97 -2.12 2.95
N ASN A 17 22.94 -2.65 2.26
CA ASN A 17 23.14 -3.68 1.25
C ASN A 17 23.90 -3.16 0.02
N LEU A 18 23.65 -1.91 -0.37
CA LEU A 18 24.31 -1.28 -1.52
C LEU A 18 25.77 -0.93 -1.22
N GLU A 19 26.06 -0.46 -0.01
CA GLU A 19 27.38 0.04 0.42
C GLU A 19 27.72 -0.43 1.86
N PRO A 20 28.06 -1.72 2.08
CA PRO A 20 28.18 -2.31 3.42
C PRO A 20 29.24 -1.69 4.33
N ASN A 21 30.21 -0.99 3.75
CA ASN A 21 31.37 -0.44 4.46
C ASN A 21 31.28 1.07 4.68
N ILE A 22 30.18 1.72 4.26
CA ILE A 22 30.00 3.17 4.43
C ILE A 22 29.30 3.44 5.76
N ILE A 23 29.90 4.30 6.58
CA ILE A 23 29.23 4.85 7.75
C ILE A 23 28.21 5.89 7.27
N MET A 24 26.95 5.69 7.64
CA MET A 24 25.84 6.56 7.25
C MET A 24 25.19 7.14 8.50
N PRO A 25 25.67 8.30 8.99
CA PRO A 25 25.04 8.99 10.10
C PRO A 25 23.59 9.39 9.75
N TRP A 26 22.67 9.01 10.63
CA TRP A 26 21.27 9.41 10.60
C TRP A 26 20.97 10.29 11.82
N GLN A 27 20.19 11.34 11.62
CA GLN A 27 19.67 12.17 12.71
C GLN A 27 18.17 12.34 12.57
N ASP A 28 17.44 11.97 13.63
CA ASP A 28 16.01 12.19 13.77
C ASP A 28 15.71 13.66 14.02
N HIS A 29 14.77 14.23 13.25
CA HIS A 29 14.23 15.58 13.44
C HIS A 29 15.30 16.65 13.76
N PRO A 30 16.27 16.89 12.86
CA PRO A 30 17.40 17.80 13.10
C PRO A 30 16.97 19.23 13.50
N ASN A 31 15.77 19.65 13.11
CA ASN A 31 15.20 20.97 13.40
C ASN A 31 14.05 20.92 14.42
N GLY A 32 13.86 19.79 15.12
CA GLY A 32 12.76 19.54 16.03
C GLY A 32 11.57 18.82 15.38
N PRO A 33 10.65 18.25 16.18
CA PRO A 33 9.65 17.27 15.73
C PRO A 33 8.57 17.81 14.78
N TYR A 34 8.43 19.14 14.67
CA TYR A 34 7.43 19.79 13.82
C TYR A 34 8.04 20.55 12.64
N SER A 35 9.36 20.49 12.49
CA SER A 35 10.10 21.22 11.48
C SER A 35 10.74 20.24 10.50
N PRO A 36 10.61 20.44 9.18
CA PRO A 36 11.32 19.60 8.24
C PRO A 36 12.85 19.82 8.31
N PRO A 37 13.66 18.83 7.89
CA PRO A 37 13.23 17.50 7.46
C PRO A 37 12.89 16.56 8.63
N ASP A 38 12.12 15.51 8.35
CA ASP A 38 11.84 14.44 9.32
C ASP A 38 13.14 13.72 9.76
N PHE A 39 14.10 13.55 8.85
CA PHE A 39 15.45 13.06 9.14
C PHE A 39 16.53 13.81 8.36
N SER A 40 17.78 13.67 8.79
CA SER A 40 18.93 13.96 7.93
C SER A 40 19.83 12.74 7.80
N LEU A 41 20.40 12.58 6.60
CA LEU A 41 21.29 11.49 6.23
C LEU A 41 22.59 12.09 5.68
N ILE A 42 23.73 11.66 6.23
CA ILE A 42 25.03 11.91 5.61
C ILE A 42 25.42 10.65 4.82
N PHE A 43 25.56 10.79 3.51
CA PHE A 43 25.98 9.70 2.61
C PHE A 43 27.02 10.20 1.62
N LYS A 44 28.19 9.55 1.59
CA LYS A 44 29.34 9.95 0.75
C LYS A 44 29.66 11.44 0.88
N GLU A 45 29.79 11.91 2.13
CA GLU A 45 30.11 13.31 2.49
C GLU A 45 29.06 14.35 2.08
N LYS A 46 27.89 13.93 1.58
CA LYS A 46 26.76 14.81 1.27
C LYS A 46 25.68 14.68 2.32
N LEU A 47 25.14 15.81 2.77
CA LEU A 47 23.97 15.88 3.62
C LEU A 47 22.70 15.85 2.76
N TYR A 48 21.78 14.96 3.09
CA TYR A 48 20.46 14.86 2.48
C TYR A 48 19.41 15.17 3.53
N ALA A 49 18.45 16.03 3.16
CA ALA A 49 17.24 16.22 3.94
C ALA A 49 16.24 15.14 3.57
N VAL A 50 15.78 14.36 4.55
CA VAL A 50 14.91 13.19 4.30
C VAL A 50 13.52 13.46 4.87
N GLU A 51 12.51 13.44 4.02
CA GLU A 51 11.10 13.50 4.43
C GLU A 51 10.45 12.15 4.23
N ALA A 52 9.61 11.73 5.17
CA ALA A 52 8.83 10.52 5.05
C ALA A 52 7.33 10.83 4.97
N THR A 53 6.62 10.03 4.20
CA THR A 53 5.17 10.10 4.06
C THR A 53 4.61 8.72 3.74
N ALA A 54 3.30 8.60 3.58
CA ALA A 54 2.64 7.39 3.16
C ALA A 54 1.75 7.68 1.95
N LEU A 55 1.48 6.66 1.13
CA LEU A 55 0.40 6.74 0.16
C LEU A 55 -0.95 6.75 0.87
N GLU A 56 -1.49 7.94 1.05
CA GLU A 56 -2.82 8.11 1.60
C GLU A 56 -3.86 7.77 0.53
N VAL A 57 -4.61 6.67 0.75
CA VAL A 57 -5.77 6.39 -0.09
C VAL A 57 -6.79 7.50 0.14
N MET A 58 -6.96 8.37 -0.86
CA MET A 58 -7.94 9.43 -0.81
C MET A 58 -9.35 8.82 -0.92
N LYS A 59 -9.96 8.52 0.23
CA LYS A 59 -11.39 8.22 0.28
C LYS A 59 -12.10 9.51 0.67
N LYS A 60 -12.68 10.20 -0.31
CA LYS A 60 -13.62 11.30 -0.03
C LYS A 60 -14.78 10.72 0.78
N ASN A 61 -14.79 10.93 2.09
CA ASN A 61 -16.03 10.90 2.84
C ASN A 61 -16.76 12.24 2.63
N SER A 62 -18.04 12.31 2.96
CA SER A 62 -18.85 13.53 2.90
C SER A 62 -18.38 14.64 3.86
N LYS A 63 -17.21 14.50 4.48
CA LYS A 63 -16.62 15.38 5.50
C LYS A 63 -15.11 15.64 5.32
N ASP A 64 -14.50 15.30 4.19
CA ASP A 64 -13.08 15.54 3.86
C ASP A 64 -12.01 15.02 4.87
N GLU A 65 -12.28 13.95 5.65
CA GLU A 65 -11.31 13.35 6.57
C GLU A 65 -10.65 12.07 6.01
N VAL A 66 -9.31 12.03 5.96
CA VAL A 66 -8.48 10.94 5.42
C VAL A 66 -8.09 9.93 6.52
N ASN A 67 -8.45 8.65 6.37
CA ASN A 67 -8.18 7.60 7.39
C ASN A 67 -7.95 6.21 6.75
N VAL A 68 -6.79 5.88 6.14
CA VAL A 68 -6.70 4.61 5.34
C VAL A 68 -5.43 3.73 5.49
N VAL A 69 -4.40 4.08 6.26
CA VAL A 69 -3.06 3.48 6.04
C VAL A 69 -2.83 2.03 6.55
N THR A 70 -3.56 1.49 7.54
CA THR A 70 -3.20 0.18 8.16
C THR A 70 -4.19 -0.98 7.97
N TYR A 71 -5.37 -0.72 7.38
CA TYR A 71 -6.49 -1.67 7.41
C TYR A 71 -6.48 -2.67 6.26
N THR A 72 -5.76 -2.34 5.21
CA THR A 72 -5.90 -2.95 3.90
C THR A 72 -5.04 -4.21 3.76
N LYS A 73 -3.80 -4.22 4.29
CA LYS A 73 -2.88 -5.38 4.25
C LYS A 73 -3.47 -6.64 4.90
N SER A 74 -3.97 -6.54 6.14
CA SER A 74 -4.56 -7.69 6.85
C SER A 74 -5.80 -8.30 6.16
N ARG A 75 -6.55 -7.48 5.41
CA ARG A 75 -7.71 -7.93 4.62
C ARG A 75 -7.28 -8.61 3.32
N ILE A 76 -6.29 -8.04 2.63
CA ILE A 76 -5.68 -8.67 1.45
C ILE A 76 -5.10 -10.03 1.82
N ASP A 77 -4.28 -10.09 2.87
CA ASP A 77 -3.62 -11.33 3.30
C ASP A 77 -4.67 -12.42 3.53
N LEU A 78 -5.78 -12.08 4.21
CA LEU A 78 -6.89 -13.01 4.41
C LEU A 78 -7.52 -13.46 3.07
N VAL A 79 -7.72 -12.55 2.11
CA VAL A 79 -8.29 -12.91 0.80
C VAL A 79 -7.33 -13.77 -0.03
N ASN A 80 -6.02 -13.49 0.04
CA ASN A 80 -4.99 -14.30 -0.61
C ASN A 80 -4.91 -15.70 0.01
N GLU A 81 -4.98 -15.80 1.34
CA GLU A 81 -5.08 -17.07 2.06
C GLU A 81 -6.34 -17.84 1.67
N LEU A 82 -7.50 -17.17 1.62
CA LEU A 82 -8.77 -17.76 1.16
C LEU A 82 -8.62 -18.33 -0.25
N GLN A 83 -8.04 -17.56 -1.19
CA GLN A 83 -7.84 -18.00 -2.56
C GLN A 83 -6.93 -19.22 -2.62
N LYS A 84 -5.76 -19.13 -1.99
CA LYS A 84 -4.77 -20.22 -1.97
C LYS A 84 -5.39 -21.52 -1.47
N GLN A 85 -6.04 -21.47 -0.31
CA GLN A 85 -6.65 -22.66 0.30
C GLN A 85 -7.85 -23.18 -0.51
N ALA A 86 -8.65 -22.32 -1.13
CA ALA A 86 -9.78 -22.75 -1.97
C ALA A 86 -9.31 -23.43 -3.27
N VAL A 87 -8.17 -22.98 -3.83
CA VAL A 87 -7.49 -23.63 -4.95
C VAL A 87 -6.93 -24.99 -4.51
N GLU A 88 -6.16 -25.02 -3.42
CA GLU A 88 -5.57 -26.26 -2.87
C GLU A 88 -6.63 -27.31 -2.52
N SER A 89 -7.81 -26.86 -2.07
CA SER A 89 -8.94 -27.74 -1.75
C SER A 89 -9.80 -28.14 -2.96
N GLY A 90 -9.50 -27.64 -4.17
CA GLY A 90 -10.26 -27.94 -5.39
C GLY A 90 -11.69 -27.42 -5.43
N ILE A 91 -12.06 -26.48 -4.54
CA ILE A 91 -13.43 -25.96 -4.42
C ILE A 91 -13.64 -24.65 -5.17
N LEU A 92 -12.57 -23.96 -5.58
CA LEU A 92 -12.69 -22.66 -6.23
C LEU A 92 -13.22 -22.81 -7.66
N ARG A 93 -14.52 -22.56 -7.86
CA ARG A 93 -15.19 -22.56 -9.17
C ARG A 93 -15.87 -21.22 -9.44
N GLY A 94 -15.18 -20.36 -10.17
CA GLY A 94 -15.63 -19.04 -10.56
C GLY A 94 -14.97 -17.88 -9.82
N LYS A 95 -15.48 -16.69 -10.11
CA LYS A 95 -14.95 -15.41 -9.66
C LYS A 95 -15.73 -14.94 -8.45
N TYR A 96 -15.07 -14.77 -7.33
CA TYR A 96 -15.66 -14.35 -6.05
C TYR A 96 -15.10 -13.02 -5.59
N ASN A 97 -15.96 -12.20 -4.97
CA ASN A 97 -15.58 -10.94 -4.36
C ASN A 97 -15.86 -10.96 -2.87
N VAL A 98 -14.89 -10.56 -2.06
CA VAL A 98 -15.01 -10.33 -0.62
C VAL A 98 -15.00 -8.82 -0.37
N HIS A 99 -16.10 -8.29 0.12
CA HIS A 99 -16.28 -6.89 0.47
C HIS A 99 -16.29 -6.73 1.99
N PHE A 100 -15.38 -5.93 2.55
CA PHE A 100 -15.33 -5.65 3.98
C PHE A 100 -16.17 -4.41 4.29
N MET A 101 -17.20 -4.57 5.11
CA MET A 101 -18.19 -3.51 5.37
C MET A 101 -17.76 -2.52 6.47
N MET A 102 -16.71 -2.84 7.24
CA MET A 102 -16.37 -2.10 8.44
C MET A 102 -14.96 -1.55 8.36
N ASP A 103 -14.84 -0.26 8.08
CA ASP A 103 -13.56 0.43 8.00
C ASP A 103 -12.86 0.55 9.38
N TRP A 104 -13.62 0.51 10.49
CA TRP A 104 -13.09 0.66 11.86
C TRP A 104 -12.61 -0.63 12.56
N LEU A 105 -12.75 -1.81 11.96
CA LEU A 105 -12.13 -3.03 12.49
C LEU A 105 -10.63 -3.00 12.16
N ILE A 106 -9.89 -2.29 13.03
CA ILE A 106 -8.49 -1.89 12.88
C ILE A 106 -7.55 -3.06 12.62
N ARG A 107 -7.85 -4.25 13.16
CA ARG A 107 -7.17 -5.52 12.86
C ARG A 107 -8.17 -6.67 12.99
N LEU A 108 -8.25 -7.52 11.96
CA LEU A 108 -8.94 -8.80 12.09
C LEU A 108 -8.15 -9.66 13.09
N THR A 109 -8.73 -9.90 14.27
CA THR A 109 -8.14 -10.83 15.24
C THR A 109 -8.10 -12.24 14.64
N PRO A 110 -7.21 -13.13 15.11
CA PRO A 110 -7.15 -14.51 14.61
C PRO A 110 -8.52 -15.22 14.63
N ILE A 111 -9.32 -14.97 15.68
CA ILE A 111 -10.67 -15.49 15.83
C ILE A 111 -11.60 -14.99 14.71
N VAL A 112 -11.57 -13.68 14.42
CA VAL A 112 -12.39 -13.09 13.36
C VAL A 112 -11.93 -13.58 11.98
N LYS A 113 -10.62 -13.66 11.73
CA LYS A 113 -10.07 -14.22 10.48
C LYS A 113 -10.56 -15.65 10.25
N ASN A 114 -10.49 -16.50 11.27
CA ASN A 114 -10.94 -17.88 11.18
C ASN A 114 -12.45 -17.97 10.93
N HIS A 115 -13.24 -17.11 11.59
CA HIS A 115 -14.69 -17.04 11.36
C HIS A 115 -15.04 -16.66 9.92
N ILE A 116 -14.38 -15.62 9.38
CA ILE A 116 -14.54 -15.22 7.97
C ILE A 116 -14.16 -16.38 7.05
N ARG A 117 -13.03 -17.05 7.32
CA ARG A 117 -12.57 -18.21 6.55
C ARG A 117 -13.63 -19.29 6.47
N THR A 118 -14.10 -19.80 7.61
CA THR A 118 -15.12 -20.85 7.65
C THR A 118 -16.38 -20.49 6.88
N GLN A 119 -16.88 -19.26 7.05
CA GLN A 119 -18.11 -18.80 6.39
C GLN A 119 -17.91 -18.60 4.87
N ALA A 120 -16.78 -18.05 4.45
CA ALA A 120 -16.43 -17.86 3.04
C ALA A 120 -16.28 -19.21 2.32
N PHE A 121 -15.58 -20.17 2.93
CA PHE A 121 -15.43 -21.52 2.39
C PHE A 121 -16.78 -22.23 2.22
N SER A 122 -17.65 -22.15 3.23
CA SER A 122 -19.00 -22.71 3.16
C SER A 122 -19.80 -22.11 2.00
N TYR A 123 -19.69 -20.79 1.78
CA TYR A 123 -20.34 -20.13 0.65
C TYR A 123 -19.78 -20.58 -0.70
N ILE A 124 -18.45 -20.64 -0.85
CA ILE A 124 -17.81 -21.09 -2.10
C ILE A 124 -18.26 -22.51 -2.46
N GLN A 125 -18.25 -23.43 -1.48
CA GLN A 125 -18.72 -24.80 -1.68
C GLN A 125 -20.18 -24.87 -2.14
N LYS A 126 -21.08 -24.10 -1.49
CA LYS A 126 -22.51 -24.06 -1.86
C LYS A 126 -22.74 -23.55 -3.28
N THR A 127 -21.86 -22.69 -3.78
CA THR A 127 -22.00 -22.02 -5.08
C THR A 127 -21.20 -22.68 -6.19
N MET A 128 -20.60 -23.85 -5.94
CA MET A 128 -19.88 -24.63 -6.96
C MET A 128 -20.77 -25.10 -8.09
N THR A 129 -22.05 -25.37 -7.80
CA THR A 129 -23.03 -25.95 -8.74
C THR A 129 -24.25 -25.06 -8.95
N ASP A 130 -24.37 -23.97 -8.19
CA ASP A 130 -25.52 -23.07 -8.22
C ASP A 130 -25.07 -21.66 -8.63
N ASP A 131 -25.64 -21.19 -9.73
CA ASP A 131 -25.32 -19.90 -10.36
C ASP A 131 -26.23 -18.76 -9.87
N ASN A 132 -27.25 -19.05 -9.06
CA ASN A 132 -28.24 -18.07 -8.60
C ASN A 132 -27.89 -17.44 -7.23
N PHE A 133 -26.74 -17.75 -6.63
CA PHE A 133 -26.37 -17.20 -5.32
C PHE A 133 -25.83 -15.76 -5.40
N HIS A 134 -26.68 -14.80 -5.07
CA HIS A 134 -26.37 -13.36 -5.12
C HIS A 134 -25.19 -12.95 -4.22
N SER A 135 -25.25 -13.25 -2.93
CA SER A 135 -24.17 -12.97 -1.96
C SER A 135 -24.46 -13.63 -0.60
N SER A 136 -23.47 -13.66 0.29
CA SER A 136 -23.63 -14.06 1.69
C SER A 136 -22.95 -13.04 2.59
N ARG A 137 -23.69 -12.53 3.57
CA ARG A 137 -23.15 -11.66 4.61
C ARG A 137 -22.58 -12.48 5.76
N ILE A 138 -21.31 -12.26 6.04
CA ILE A 138 -20.59 -12.87 7.16
C ILE A 138 -20.76 -11.97 8.38
N ARG A 139 -21.43 -12.50 9.41
CA ARG A 139 -21.71 -11.78 10.66
C ARG A 139 -20.88 -12.32 11.82
N TYR A 140 -20.33 -11.44 12.65
CA TYR A 140 -19.65 -11.78 13.90
C TYR A 140 -20.27 -10.97 15.05
N LYS A 141 -20.73 -11.66 16.10
CA LYS A 141 -21.47 -11.05 17.23
C LYS A 141 -22.59 -10.08 16.77
N SER A 142 -23.42 -10.57 15.84
CA SER A 142 -24.54 -9.83 15.22
C SER A 142 -24.16 -8.69 14.26
N THR A 143 -22.87 -8.38 14.11
CA THR A 143 -22.41 -7.32 13.21
C THR A 143 -21.96 -7.91 11.87
N SER A 144 -22.39 -7.31 10.75
CA SER A 144 -21.92 -7.72 9.41
C SER A 144 -20.52 -7.16 9.18
N ILE A 145 -19.52 -8.04 9.10
CA ILE A 145 -18.11 -7.65 9.01
C ILE A 145 -17.59 -7.73 7.56
N CYS A 146 -18.13 -8.65 6.76
CA CYS A 146 -17.85 -8.72 5.34
C CYS A 146 -19.00 -9.42 4.60
N GLU A 147 -18.98 -9.31 3.28
CA GLU A 147 -19.86 -9.98 2.34
C GLU A 147 -19.02 -10.70 1.30
N ILE A 148 -19.42 -11.92 0.96
CA ILE A 148 -18.84 -12.68 -0.16
C ILE A 148 -19.90 -12.84 -1.25
N SER A 149 -19.51 -12.69 -2.51
CA SER A 149 -20.42 -12.79 -3.66
C SER A 149 -19.73 -13.50 -4.82
N LYS A 150 -20.43 -14.41 -5.51
CA LYS A 150 -19.99 -14.97 -6.80
C LYS A 150 -20.41 -13.99 -7.91
N ARG A 151 -19.46 -13.64 -8.78
CA ARG A 151 -19.63 -12.64 -9.84
C ARG A 151 -19.65 -13.25 -11.24
N ALA A 152 -18.97 -14.38 -11.42
CA ALA A 152 -18.94 -15.10 -12.68
C ALA A 152 -18.53 -16.57 -12.42
N ASN A 153 -18.79 -17.46 -13.39
CA ASN A 153 -18.35 -18.85 -13.34
C ASN A 153 -16.89 -19.06 -13.77
N SER A 154 -16.27 -18.01 -14.31
CA SER A 154 -14.87 -17.98 -14.73
C SER A 154 -14.35 -16.53 -14.71
N PRO A 155 -13.04 -16.28 -14.47
CA PRO A 155 -12.02 -17.25 -14.06
C PRO A 155 -12.14 -17.63 -12.57
N ASN A 156 -11.48 -18.72 -12.17
CA ASN A 156 -11.37 -19.15 -10.77
C ASN A 156 -10.50 -18.17 -9.98
N ARG A 157 -11.12 -17.27 -9.21
CA ARG A 157 -10.40 -16.24 -8.45
C ARG A 157 -11.22 -15.76 -7.26
N ILE A 158 -10.57 -15.41 -6.15
CA ILE A 158 -11.17 -14.63 -5.07
C ILE A 158 -10.48 -13.27 -5.04
N SER A 159 -11.24 -12.19 -4.99
CA SER A 159 -10.70 -10.83 -4.98
C SER A 159 -11.33 -10.01 -3.88
N ILE A 160 -10.57 -9.06 -3.37
CA ILE A 160 -11.08 -8.07 -2.44
C ILE A 160 -11.82 -7.00 -3.24
N SER A 161 -13.04 -6.67 -2.84
CA SER A 161 -13.78 -5.53 -3.36
C SER A 161 -13.74 -4.43 -2.32
N PHE A 162 -12.97 -3.38 -2.60
CA PHE A 162 -13.26 -2.09 -1.98
C PHE A 162 -14.40 -1.43 -2.79
N SER A 163 -15.02 -0.40 -2.26
CA SER A 163 -16.18 0.29 -2.86
C SER A 163 -16.04 0.43 -4.39
N ASP A 164 -17.12 0.11 -5.11
CA ASP A 164 -17.31 0.30 -6.56
C ASP A 164 -16.56 -0.63 -7.53
N ALA A 165 -16.45 -1.93 -7.21
CA ALA A 165 -16.02 -2.96 -8.18
C ALA A 165 -14.66 -2.68 -8.84
N VAL A 166 -13.78 -2.00 -8.10
CA VAL A 166 -12.49 -1.56 -8.64
C VAL A 166 -11.47 -2.69 -8.52
N TRP A 167 -10.87 -3.09 -9.65
CA TRP A 167 -9.95 -4.21 -9.73
C TRP A 167 -8.48 -3.75 -9.70
N PRO A 168 -7.58 -4.43 -8.97
CA PRO A 168 -6.15 -4.16 -9.08
C PRO A 168 -5.68 -4.28 -10.54
N GLY A 169 -4.85 -3.34 -10.99
CA GLY A 169 -4.23 -3.34 -12.31
C GLY A 169 -5.07 -2.76 -13.45
N THR A 170 -6.29 -2.26 -13.19
CA THR A 170 -7.04 -1.54 -14.24
C THR A 170 -6.43 -0.16 -14.51
N PRO A 171 -6.66 0.43 -15.70
CA PRO A 171 -6.22 1.80 -16.00
C PRO A 171 -6.63 2.82 -14.94
N GLU A 172 -7.84 2.70 -14.41
CA GLU A 172 -8.39 3.62 -13.40
C GLU A 172 -7.65 3.50 -12.06
N ILE A 173 -7.36 2.27 -11.62
CA ILE A 173 -6.54 2.06 -10.42
C ILE A 173 -5.13 2.60 -10.60
N ARG A 174 -4.52 2.34 -11.76
CA ARG A 174 -3.19 2.87 -12.08
C ARG A 174 -3.19 4.39 -12.00
N GLN A 175 -4.17 5.05 -12.63
CA GLN A 175 -4.29 6.51 -12.56
C GLN A 175 -4.45 7.00 -11.12
N ASN A 176 -5.32 6.36 -10.33
CA ASN A 176 -5.51 6.73 -8.92
C ASN A 176 -4.21 6.61 -8.11
N ILE A 177 -3.43 5.54 -8.32
CA ILE A 177 -2.12 5.34 -7.67
C ILE A 177 -1.15 6.46 -8.10
N CYS A 178 -1.13 6.80 -9.39
CA CYS A 178 -0.29 7.88 -9.91
C CYS A 178 -0.66 9.23 -9.28
N ASP A 179 -1.95 9.53 -9.19
CA ASP A 179 -2.46 10.77 -8.59
C ASP A 179 -2.11 10.84 -7.10
N MET A 180 -2.28 9.73 -6.36
CA MET A 180 -1.89 9.63 -4.94
C MET A 180 -0.39 9.86 -4.75
N LEU A 181 0.43 9.25 -5.60
CA LEU A 181 1.88 9.42 -5.55
C LEU A 181 2.29 10.87 -5.86
N GLN A 182 1.76 11.45 -6.95
CA GLN A 182 2.05 12.83 -7.33
C GLN A 182 1.62 13.82 -6.25
N HIS A 183 0.48 13.57 -5.61
CA HIS A 183 -0.01 14.37 -4.50
C HIS A 183 0.94 14.32 -3.30
N ALA A 184 1.34 13.11 -2.87
CA ALA A 184 2.28 12.91 -1.76
C ALA A 184 3.64 13.61 -2.02
N ILE A 185 4.18 13.47 -3.25
CA ILE A 185 5.40 14.16 -3.68
C ILE A 185 5.21 15.68 -3.61
N SER A 186 4.11 16.19 -4.16
CA SER A 186 3.86 17.62 -4.26
C SER A 186 3.73 18.28 -2.89
N ILE A 187 2.98 17.66 -1.96
CA ILE A 187 2.82 18.16 -0.59
C ILE A 187 4.19 18.28 0.09
N LYS A 188 5.01 17.25 0.04
CA LYS A 188 6.31 17.24 0.72
C LYS A 188 7.31 18.18 0.08
N LYS A 189 7.30 18.29 -1.25
CA LYS A 189 8.08 19.30 -1.98
C LYS A 189 7.70 20.72 -1.56
N ILE A 190 6.41 21.01 -1.45
CA ILE A 190 5.90 22.31 -0.97
C ILE A 190 6.36 22.57 0.46
N LYS A 191 6.24 21.58 1.37
CA LYS A 191 6.70 21.68 2.78
C LYS A 191 8.19 22.06 2.85
N LEU A 192 9.05 21.30 2.15
CA LEU A 192 10.50 21.53 2.13
C LEU A 192 10.86 22.90 1.55
N THR A 193 10.19 23.31 0.47
CA THR A 193 10.44 24.60 -0.18
C THR A 193 9.98 25.77 0.69
N LYS A 194 8.78 25.68 1.28
CA LYS A 194 8.21 26.73 2.14
C LYS A 194 9.09 26.99 3.36
N GLU A 195 9.65 25.94 3.95
CA GLU A 195 10.54 26.01 5.11
C GLU A 195 12.02 26.22 4.71
N SER A 196 12.29 26.51 3.44
CA SER A 196 13.64 26.82 2.92
C SER A 196 14.70 25.73 3.21
N VAL A 197 14.30 24.46 3.24
CA VAL A 197 15.22 23.34 3.45
C VAL A 197 16.12 23.18 2.21
N PRO A 198 17.46 23.22 2.34
CA PRO A 198 18.36 23.15 1.19
C PRO A 198 18.38 21.75 0.56
N PRO A 199 18.50 21.62 -0.78
CA PRO A 199 18.72 20.34 -1.46
C PRO A 199 20.14 19.79 -1.23
N PRO A 200 20.39 18.49 -1.46
CA PRO A 200 19.48 17.48 -2.01
C PRO A 200 18.48 16.93 -0.99
N TRP A 201 17.29 16.54 -1.48
CA TRP A 201 16.25 15.94 -0.64
C TRP A 201 16.03 14.47 -1.00
N ILE A 202 15.61 13.67 -0.03
CA ILE A 202 15.14 12.30 -0.23
C ILE A 202 13.72 12.23 0.30
N LEU A 203 12.79 11.72 -0.50
CA LEU A 203 11.44 11.45 -0.08
C LEU A 203 11.24 9.93 0.06
N LEU A 204 10.88 9.49 1.26
CA LEU A 204 10.50 8.11 1.56
C LEU A 204 8.96 8.04 1.59
N ILE A 205 8.37 7.17 0.79
CA ILE A 205 6.91 7.01 0.69
C ILE A 205 6.55 5.58 1.07
N TYR A 206 5.92 5.43 2.23
CA TYR A 206 5.38 4.14 2.67
C TYR A 206 4.22 3.74 1.76
N ASN A 207 4.33 2.60 1.09
CA ASN A 207 3.27 2.08 0.27
C ASN A 207 2.21 1.40 1.15
N SER A 208 1.20 2.17 1.54
CA SER A 208 0.02 1.65 2.24
C SER A 208 -1.13 1.23 1.32
N ASP A 209 -1.03 1.49 0.01
CA ASP A 209 -2.10 1.17 -0.91
C ASP A 209 -2.00 -0.32 -1.34
N PRO A 210 -3.09 -1.10 -1.17
CA PRO A 210 -3.12 -2.53 -1.50
C PRO A 210 -2.95 -2.87 -2.98
N PHE A 211 -3.24 -1.91 -3.85
CA PHE A 211 -3.32 -2.06 -5.30
C PHE A 211 -2.14 -1.41 -5.99
N ALA A 212 -1.45 -0.52 -5.31
CA ALA A 212 -0.16 -0.04 -5.75
C ALA A 212 0.80 -1.21 -5.70
N SER A 213 1.05 -1.81 -6.87
CA SER A 213 2.06 -2.83 -7.15
C SER A 213 3.30 -2.17 -7.77
N GLN A 214 4.46 -2.85 -7.76
CA GLN A 214 5.68 -2.32 -8.36
C GLN A 214 5.46 -1.95 -9.84
N GLU A 215 4.72 -2.78 -10.54
CA GLU A 215 4.29 -2.51 -11.92
C GLU A 215 3.41 -1.25 -12.02
N ALA A 216 2.45 -1.06 -11.12
CA ALA A 216 1.62 0.14 -11.13
C ALA A 216 2.44 1.41 -10.92
N PHE A 217 3.40 1.39 -9.99
CA PHE A 217 4.30 2.53 -9.74
C PHE A 217 5.28 2.82 -10.86
N ASN A 218 5.89 1.77 -11.43
CA ASN A 218 6.80 1.91 -12.57
C ASN A 218 6.11 2.59 -13.76
N ASN A 219 4.80 2.44 -13.89
CA ASN A 219 4.00 3.11 -14.91
C ASN A 219 3.67 4.57 -14.56
N CYS A 220 3.68 4.95 -13.27
CA CYS A 220 3.41 6.32 -12.82
C CYS A 220 4.62 7.24 -12.90
N ILE A 221 5.83 6.68 -12.75
CA ILE A 221 7.08 7.43 -12.78
C ILE A 221 7.68 7.29 -14.17
N ILE A 222 7.45 8.30 -15.01
CA ILE A 222 7.72 8.33 -16.45
C ILE A 222 9.21 8.12 -16.81
N GLU A 223 10.13 8.25 -15.85
CA GLU A 223 11.57 8.07 -16.09
C GLU A 223 12.14 6.81 -15.41
N LYS A 224 12.76 5.96 -16.22
CA LYS A 224 13.39 4.65 -15.90
C LYS A 224 14.60 4.75 -14.95
N LYS A 225 14.45 5.33 -13.76
CA LYS A 225 15.51 5.40 -12.73
C LYS A 225 15.14 4.74 -11.40
N ILE A 226 14.01 4.05 -11.32
CA ILE A 226 13.74 3.17 -10.20
C ILE A 226 14.42 1.83 -10.52
N LYS A 227 15.68 1.69 -10.08
CA LYS A 227 16.29 0.36 -9.96
C LYS A 227 15.39 -0.48 -9.07
N GLU A 228 15.18 -1.74 -9.44
CA GLU A 228 14.32 -2.70 -8.72
C GLU A 228 14.47 -2.53 -7.20
N ILE A 229 13.41 -2.02 -6.56
CA ILE A 229 13.36 -1.91 -5.11
C ILE A 229 12.80 -3.25 -4.63
N GLU A 230 13.67 -4.13 -4.13
CA GLU A 230 13.26 -5.40 -3.49
C GLU A 230 12.27 -5.18 -2.33
N PHE A 231 12.22 -3.96 -1.78
CA PHE A 231 11.38 -3.58 -0.65
C PHE A 231 10.19 -2.72 -1.07
N PHE A 232 9.23 -3.36 -1.73
CA PHE A 232 8.03 -2.71 -2.27
C PHE A 232 7.07 -2.10 -1.21
N ASP A 233 7.40 -2.21 0.07
CA ASP A 233 6.70 -1.53 1.17
C ASP A 233 7.11 -0.04 1.33
N CYS A 234 8.25 0.41 0.80
CA CYS A 234 8.63 1.83 0.81
C CYS A 234 9.33 2.26 -0.50
N ILE A 235 9.00 3.45 -0.99
CA ILE A 235 9.54 4.04 -2.22
C ILE A 235 10.46 5.19 -1.87
N PHE A 236 11.60 5.30 -2.56
CA PHE A 236 12.61 6.31 -2.29
C PHE A 236 12.83 7.19 -3.52
N ILE A 237 12.76 8.51 -3.36
CA ILE A 237 12.89 9.48 -4.45
C ILE A 237 13.92 10.54 -4.06
N VAL A 238 14.96 10.76 -4.88
CA VAL A 238 15.94 11.83 -4.67
C VAL A 238 15.54 13.09 -5.46
N MET A 239 15.57 14.26 -4.82
CA MET A 239 15.22 15.57 -5.38
C MET A 239 16.42 16.57 -5.27
N PRO A 240 16.52 17.62 -6.10
CA PRO A 240 15.56 18.11 -7.08
C PRO A 240 15.39 17.12 -8.24
N PHE A 241 14.15 16.94 -8.70
CA PHE A 241 13.88 16.26 -9.96
C PHE A 241 14.62 17.05 -11.05
N VAL A 242 15.79 16.57 -11.49
CA VAL A 242 16.55 17.19 -12.58
C VAL A 242 16.07 16.55 -13.87
N PRO A 243 15.28 17.23 -14.73
CA PRO A 243 15.17 16.78 -16.11
C PRO A 243 16.54 17.00 -16.78
N LEU A 244 17.00 15.96 -17.50
CA LEU A 244 18.16 15.89 -18.38
C LEU A 244 19.57 15.72 -17.75
N ASN A 245 20.16 14.57 -18.10
CA ASN A 245 21.60 14.26 -18.18
C ASN A 245 22.43 14.39 -16.90
N GLY A 246 22.64 13.26 -16.21
CA GLY A 246 23.81 13.08 -15.33
C GLY A 246 23.52 12.34 -14.02
N PHE A 247 24.23 11.22 -13.82
CA PHE A 247 24.34 10.36 -12.62
C PHE A 247 23.09 9.51 -12.33
N VAL A 248 23.12 8.17 -12.24
CA VAL A 248 24.15 7.13 -11.98
C VAL A 248 24.80 7.22 -10.61
N LEU A 249 24.15 6.54 -9.65
CA LEU A 249 24.78 5.65 -8.69
C LEU A 249 24.13 4.26 -8.89
#